data_AF-A1A0K0-F1
#
_entry.id   AF-A1A0K0-F1
#
_cell.length_a   1.000
_cell.length_b   1.000
_cell.length_c   1.000
_cell.angle_alpha   90.00
_cell.angle_beta   90.00
_cell.angle_gamma   90.00
#
_symmetry.space_group_name_H-M   'P 1'
#
loop_
_entity.id
_entity.type
_entity.pdbx_description
1 polymer ?
#
loop_
_entity_poly.entity_id
_entity_poly.type
_entity_poly.pdbx_seq_one_letter_code
_entity_poly.pdbx_strand_id
1 'polypeptide(L)'
;MKGDNMTEVNDPSLWWKQAVVYQVYPRSFKDSRGEGLGQIAGVTEKIGYLKELGVDAIWLSPFYPSQLADGGYDVDDYRNVDPKLGTMDDFDALAKAAHADGIKIVVDIVPNHSSNLHEWFKAALAAKPGSPERDRYIFRDGKGPNGDEPPTNWQNHFGGPAWTRVPDGQWYLHMFTKEQPDWNWKNEDVRADFIKTLRFWLDHGADGFRVDVAHGLAKDLDRDDLDDYVVWCTNDQPEDGSHPVIDRDEVHDIYHEWRKVFNEYDPPAFAVAEAWVRPSRQHLYASPDDLGQIFNFEFAKKDWIRDDMHLAIEEGLESAERSGSTATWVMSNHDVVRHATRYALPQVPTGEYHRLPLDWLLRDGTTYREDRALGTKRARAAIMMEMALPGSAYVYQGEELGLFEVADIPWDELEDPSAWRTSRSASTKGRDGCRVPLPWVAADAPQLDDPNDEFGHGGSFGFSPADAKAEPHLPQPKWYKDFAVDVESADPDSMLNLYRRVLALRHELQTTDLSLEWLPEDQPGKAHDGANGFPGGTIAYRRANGWASITNFGEEPITLPQGEVLLTSGPLTDDGKLPQDTSAWLKLAD
;
A
#
# COMPACT_ATOMS: atom_id res chain seq x y z
N MET A 1 -48.08 11.57 -5.52
CA MET A 1 -46.87 12.09 -4.85
C MET A 1 -45.90 10.93 -4.79
N LYS A 2 -44.85 10.99 -5.61
CA LYS A 2 -43.71 10.08 -5.52
C LYS A 2 -42.91 10.53 -4.30
N GLY A 3 -42.79 9.68 -3.29
CA GLY A 3 -41.84 9.90 -2.20
C GLY A 3 -40.47 9.48 -2.69
N ASP A 4 -39.52 10.40 -2.60
CA ASP A 4 -38.11 10.13 -2.86
C ASP A 4 -37.59 9.11 -1.85
N ASN A 5 -37.37 7.88 -2.30
CA ASN A 5 -36.40 7.00 -1.67
C ASN A 5 -35.02 7.57 -2.00
N MET A 6 -34.52 8.49 -1.17
CA MET A 6 -33.07 8.59 -1.02
C MET A 6 -32.63 7.29 -0.36
N THR A 7 -32.20 6.35 -1.18
CA THR A 7 -31.67 5.05 -0.77
C THR A 7 -30.41 5.24 0.07
N GLU A 8 -30.24 4.45 1.13
CA GLU A 8 -29.04 4.33 1.99
C GLU A 8 -27.71 4.13 1.22
N VAL A 9 -27.78 3.93 -0.11
CA VAL A 9 -26.66 3.80 -1.06
C VAL A 9 -25.77 5.03 -1.15
N ASN A 10 -26.26 6.21 -0.76
CA ASN A 10 -25.53 7.48 -0.91
C ASN A 10 -25.24 8.19 0.41
N ASP A 11 -25.17 7.49 1.55
CA ASP A 11 -24.74 8.12 2.80
C ASP A 11 -23.29 8.63 2.67
N PRO A 12 -23.04 9.95 2.63
CA PRO A 12 -21.70 10.48 2.46
C PRO A 12 -20.76 10.10 3.61
N SER A 13 -21.29 9.72 4.78
CA SER A 13 -20.50 9.26 5.93
C SER A 13 -19.87 7.87 5.72
N LEU A 14 -20.34 7.12 4.73
CA LEU A 14 -19.90 5.76 4.44
C LEU A 14 -19.13 5.65 3.11
N TRP A 15 -18.70 6.79 2.54
CA TRP A 15 -18.00 6.84 1.25
C TRP A 15 -16.81 5.87 1.20
N TRP A 16 -16.08 5.77 2.31
CA TRP A 16 -14.88 4.95 2.45
C TRP A 16 -15.17 3.45 2.53
N LYS A 17 -16.43 2.98 2.61
CA LYS A 17 -16.70 1.56 2.80
C LYS A 17 -16.39 0.71 1.56
N GLN A 18 -16.67 1.24 0.37
CA GLN A 18 -16.47 0.55 -0.91
C GLN A 18 -15.62 1.34 -1.91
N ALA A 19 -14.96 2.40 -1.44
CA ALA A 19 -14.14 3.28 -2.24
C ALA A 19 -13.03 2.53 -2.99
N VAL A 20 -12.72 3.01 -4.18
CA VAL A 20 -11.50 2.70 -4.91
C VAL A 20 -10.50 3.81 -4.63
N VAL A 21 -9.50 3.50 -3.81
CA VAL A 21 -8.47 4.44 -3.36
C VAL A 21 -7.21 4.24 -4.19
N TYR A 22 -6.72 5.28 -4.86
CA TYR A 22 -5.50 5.22 -5.67
C TYR A 22 -4.30 5.73 -4.87
N GLN A 23 -3.35 4.86 -4.58
CA GLN A 23 -2.11 5.23 -3.90
C GLN A 23 -1.16 5.94 -4.86
N VAL A 24 -0.82 7.18 -4.52
CA VAL A 24 0.15 8.03 -5.21
C VAL A 24 1.44 8.06 -4.37
N TYR A 25 2.55 7.72 -5.00
CA TYR A 25 3.90 7.96 -4.49
C TYR A 25 4.44 9.26 -5.13
N PRO A 26 4.34 10.42 -4.43
CA PRO A 26 4.43 11.73 -5.09
C PRO A 26 5.73 11.94 -5.88
N ARG A 27 6.85 11.42 -5.37
CA ARG A 27 8.20 11.52 -5.97
C ARG A 27 8.28 10.94 -7.39
N SER A 28 7.41 10.00 -7.72
CA SER A 28 7.46 9.22 -8.98
C SER A 28 6.19 9.35 -9.80
N PHE A 29 5.25 10.19 -9.38
CA PHE A 29 3.96 10.33 -10.07
C PHE A 29 4.06 11.30 -11.25
N LYS A 30 4.39 12.57 -10.99
CA LYS A 30 4.58 13.60 -12.02
C LYS A 30 5.48 14.74 -11.53
N ASP A 31 6.56 15.00 -12.26
CA ASP A 31 7.41 16.17 -12.09
C ASP A 31 6.80 17.36 -12.85
N SER A 32 6.53 18.44 -12.12
CA SER A 32 5.94 19.68 -12.67
C SER A 32 6.99 20.78 -12.85
N ARG A 33 8.18 20.61 -12.27
CA ARG A 33 9.24 21.63 -12.21
C ARG A 33 10.43 21.32 -13.13
N GLY A 34 10.51 20.11 -13.67
CA GLY A 34 11.65 19.67 -14.48
C GLY A 34 12.91 19.44 -13.65
N GLU A 35 12.71 19.04 -12.39
CA GLU A 35 13.76 18.79 -11.40
C GLU A 35 14.05 17.29 -11.20
N GLY A 36 13.42 16.42 -12.00
CA GLY A 36 13.63 14.97 -11.94
C GLY A 36 12.88 14.29 -10.80
N LEU A 37 12.10 15.03 -10.04
CA LEU A 37 11.34 14.58 -8.87
C LEU A 37 9.88 15.02 -9.02
N GLY A 38 8.94 14.19 -8.61
CA GLY A 38 7.53 14.55 -8.63
C GLY A 38 7.11 15.50 -7.50
N GLN A 39 6.07 16.30 -7.73
CA GLN A 39 5.51 17.25 -6.76
C GLN A 39 3.99 17.07 -6.59
N ILE A 40 3.46 17.58 -5.47
CA ILE A 40 2.01 17.69 -5.21
C ILE A 40 1.28 18.43 -6.36
N ALA A 41 1.91 19.48 -6.91
CA ALA A 41 1.39 20.18 -8.08
C ALA A 41 1.27 19.27 -9.31
N GLY A 42 2.20 18.34 -9.51
CA GLY A 42 2.12 17.32 -10.57
C GLY A 42 0.95 16.34 -10.35
N VAL A 43 0.62 15.99 -9.10
CA VAL A 43 -0.60 15.23 -8.79
C VAL A 43 -1.85 16.03 -9.18
N THR A 44 -1.85 17.33 -8.86
CA THR A 44 -2.95 18.25 -9.20
C THR A 44 -3.19 18.32 -10.71
N GLU A 45 -2.14 18.36 -11.53
CA GLU A 45 -2.23 18.32 -13.00
C GLU A 45 -2.90 17.05 -13.55
N LYS A 46 -2.86 15.95 -12.78
CA LYS A 46 -3.34 14.63 -13.17
C LYS A 46 -4.67 14.24 -12.53
N ILE A 47 -5.32 15.13 -11.78
CA ILE A 47 -6.68 14.88 -11.25
C ILE A 47 -7.66 14.50 -12.37
N GLY A 48 -7.57 15.15 -13.54
CA GLY A 48 -8.39 14.78 -14.69
C GLY A 48 -8.18 13.34 -15.18
N TYR A 49 -6.94 12.84 -15.13
CA TYR A 49 -6.62 11.45 -15.46
C TYR A 49 -7.20 10.48 -14.42
N LEU A 50 -7.04 10.79 -13.13
CA LEU A 50 -7.56 9.97 -12.03
C LEU A 50 -9.09 9.90 -12.04
N LYS A 51 -9.76 11.02 -12.36
CA LYS A 51 -11.20 11.07 -12.60
C LYS A 51 -11.61 10.16 -13.76
N GLU A 52 -10.89 10.21 -14.88
CA GLU A 52 -11.17 9.37 -16.04
C GLU A 52 -10.94 7.87 -15.73
N LEU A 53 -9.96 7.56 -14.88
CA LEU A 53 -9.73 6.20 -14.37
C LEU A 53 -10.94 5.71 -13.55
N GLY A 54 -11.59 6.61 -12.81
CA GLY A 54 -12.80 6.32 -12.04
C GLY A 54 -12.54 6.02 -10.56
N VAL A 55 -11.51 6.63 -9.97
CA VAL A 55 -11.17 6.45 -8.55
C VAL A 55 -12.01 7.37 -7.66
N ASP A 56 -12.31 6.94 -6.44
CA ASP A 56 -13.09 7.72 -5.46
C ASP A 56 -12.20 8.58 -4.57
N ALA A 57 -10.95 8.16 -4.39
CA ALA A 57 -10.00 8.82 -3.51
C ALA A 57 -8.57 8.65 -4.01
N ILE A 58 -7.70 9.56 -3.59
CA ILE A 58 -6.25 9.39 -3.64
C ILE A 58 -5.70 9.21 -2.22
N TRP A 59 -4.72 8.33 -2.07
CA TRP A 59 -3.88 8.25 -0.88
C TRP A 59 -2.47 8.71 -1.24
N LEU A 60 -2.00 9.78 -0.61
CA LEU A 60 -0.63 10.24 -0.78
C LEU A 60 0.28 9.52 0.23
N SER A 61 1.29 8.78 -0.27
CA SER A 61 2.46 8.40 0.54
C SER A 61 3.15 9.64 1.13
N PRO A 62 4.00 9.51 2.18
CA PRO A 62 4.53 10.63 2.92
C PRO A 62 5.14 11.73 2.05
N PHE A 63 4.72 12.96 2.28
CA PHE A 63 5.17 14.16 1.56
C PHE A 63 5.67 15.27 2.51
N TYR A 64 5.93 14.90 3.76
CA TYR A 64 6.42 15.78 4.82
C TYR A 64 7.92 16.09 4.66
N PRO A 65 8.41 17.22 5.19
CA PRO A 65 9.84 17.50 5.29
C PRO A 65 10.61 16.30 5.85
N SER A 66 11.58 15.80 5.09
CA SER A 66 12.34 14.60 5.43
C SER A 66 13.72 14.58 4.76
N GLN A 67 14.66 13.85 5.34
CA GLN A 67 15.96 13.55 4.72
C GLN A 67 15.97 12.23 3.97
N LEU A 68 14.82 11.57 3.85
CA LEU A 68 14.63 10.33 3.11
C LEU A 68 15.49 9.19 3.66
N ALA A 69 15.77 9.19 4.97
CA ALA A 69 16.42 8.05 5.62
C ALA A 69 15.60 6.76 5.45
N ASP A 70 14.29 6.90 5.29
CA ASP A 70 13.35 5.86 4.88
C ASP A 70 12.27 6.43 3.93
N GLY A 71 12.71 7.03 2.81
CA GLY A 71 11.80 7.41 1.73
C GLY A 71 10.70 8.44 2.06
N GLY A 72 10.82 9.17 3.17
CA GLY A 72 9.84 10.17 3.63
C GLY A 72 9.17 9.84 4.95
N TYR A 73 9.36 8.62 5.48
CA TYR A 73 8.80 8.18 6.77
C TYR A 73 9.58 8.73 7.98
N ASP A 74 10.82 9.19 7.79
CA ASP A 74 11.54 10.01 8.77
C ASP A 74 11.05 11.47 8.72
N VAL A 75 9.97 11.79 9.43
CA VAL A 75 9.31 13.11 9.39
C VAL A 75 9.98 14.15 10.29
N ASP A 76 10.46 15.24 9.70
CA ASP A 76 11.05 16.40 10.39
C ASP A 76 9.98 17.38 10.92
N ASP A 77 8.86 17.54 10.21
CA ASP A 77 7.73 18.42 10.56
C ASP A 77 6.41 17.85 10.00
N TYR A 78 5.51 17.42 10.88
CA TYR A 78 4.24 16.77 10.52
C TYR A 78 3.18 17.71 9.94
N ARG A 79 3.36 19.02 10.01
CA ARG A 79 2.34 20.01 9.62
C ARG A 79 2.84 20.93 8.52
N ASN A 80 3.66 20.37 7.63
CA ASN A 80 4.19 21.07 6.48
C ASN A 80 4.44 20.09 5.33
N VAL A 81 4.62 20.63 4.13
CA VAL A 81 5.00 19.87 2.93
C VAL A 81 6.51 19.98 2.75
N ASP A 82 7.19 18.89 2.33
CA ASP A 82 8.61 18.95 1.99
C ASP A 82 8.81 19.98 0.86
N PRO A 83 9.69 20.98 1.03
CA PRO A 83 9.95 21.98 -0.01
C PRO A 83 10.34 21.40 -1.37
N LYS A 84 10.92 20.19 -1.40
CA LYS A 84 11.24 19.43 -2.63
C LYS A 84 9.98 18.96 -3.36
N LEU A 85 8.88 18.73 -2.64
CA LEU A 85 7.62 18.18 -3.15
C LEU A 85 6.52 19.24 -3.30
N GLY A 86 6.66 20.41 -2.67
CA GLY A 86 5.66 21.46 -2.77
C GLY A 86 5.66 22.44 -1.61
N THR A 87 4.50 23.05 -1.41
CA THR A 87 4.16 23.96 -0.32
C THR A 87 2.78 23.60 0.23
N MET A 88 2.38 24.19 1.36
CA MET A 88 1.00 24.05 1.84
C MET A 88 -0.02 24.59 0.84
N ASP A 89 0.29 25.67 0.10
CA ASP A 89 -0.59 26.20 -0.95
C ASP A 89 -0.80 25.18 -2.09
N ASP A 90 0.24 24.39 -2.42
CA ASP A 90 0.12 23.31 -3.42
C ASP A 90 -0.79 22.19 -2.92
N PHE A 91 -0.75 21.86 -1.63
CA PHE A 91 -1.66 20.88 -1.02
C PHE A 91 -3.11 21.38 -1.02
N ASP A 92 -3.34 22.63 -0.61
CA ASP A 92 -4.68 23.22 -0.62
C ASP A 92 -5.26 23.27 -2.06
N ALA A 93 -4.40 23.54 -3.05
CA ALA A 93 -4.77 23.49 -4.46
C ALA A 93 -5.14 22.07 -4.93
N LEU A 94 -4.38 21.05 -4.50
CA LEU A 94 -4.69 19.65 -4.77
C LEU A 94 -6.04 19.26 -4.15
N ALA A 95 -6.26 19.56 -2.87
CA ALA A 95 -7.52 19.28 -2.16
C ALA A 95 -8.71 19.90 -2.89
N LYS A 96 -8.61 21.17 -3.23
CA LYS A 96 -9.64 21.87 -3.99
C LYS A 96 -9.90 21.24 -5.36
N ALA A 97 -8.85 20.86 -6.10
CA ALA A 97 -9.00 20.25 -7.42
C ALA A 97 -9.64 18.86 -7.34
N ALA A 98 -9.17 18.02 -6.41
CA ALA A 98 -9.72 16.68 -6.18
C ALA A 98 -11.20 16.75 -5.79
N HIS A 99 -11.55 17.57 -4.80
CA HIS A 99 -12.94 17.72 -4.35
C HIS A 99 -13.86 18.31 -5.42
N ALA A 100 -13.36 19.19 -6.30
CA ALA A 100 -14.14 19.71 -7.43
C ALA A 100 -14.58 18.59 -8.42
N ASP A 101 -13.83 17.50 -8.46
CA ASP A 101 -14.10 16.31 -9.26
C ASP A 101 -14.65 15.13 -8.44
N GLY A 102 -14.99 15.35 -7.16
CA GLY A 102 -15.57 14.34 -6.28
C GLY A 102 -14.56 13.33 -5.71
N ILE A 103 -13.26 13.56 -5.89
CA ILE A 103 -12.19 12.69 -5.41
C ILE A 103 -11.79 13.11 -3.99
N LYS A 104 -11.77 12.15 -3.07
CA LYS A 104 -11.35 12.33 -1.67
C LYS A 104 -9.84 12.26 -1.51
N ILE A 105 -9.31 12.85 -0.44
CA ILE A 105 -7.87 12.82 -0.13
C ILE A 105 -7.61 12.11 1.18
N VAL A 106 -6.78 11.06 1.13
CA VAL A 106 -6.22 10.37 2.29
C VAL A 106 -4.75 10.73 2.39
N VAL A 107 -4.30 11.15 3.58
CA VAL A 107 -2.88 11.46 3.82
C VAL A 107 -2.24 10.37 4.68
N ASP A 108 -1.00 10.01 4.38
CA ASP A 108 -0.22 9.13 5.27
C ASP A 108 0.06 9.83 6.59
N ILE A 109 -0.03 9.15 7.73
CA ILE A 109 0.46 9.64 9.01
C ILE A 109 1.40 8.63 9.63
N VAL A 110 2.54 9.11 10.14
CA VAL A 110 3.65 8.29 10.65
C VAL A 110 3.78 8.42 12.17
N PRO A 111 2.92 7.77 12.97
CA PRO A 111 2.85 8.03 14.41
C PRO A 111 3.85 7.25 15.26
N ASN A 112 4.54 6.23 14.74
CA ASN A 112 5.41 5.41 15.60
C ASN A 112 6.68 6.16 16.05
N HIS A 113 7.26 6.95 15.16
CA HIS A 113 8.57 7.58 15.32
C HIS A 113 8.60 8.92 14.58
N SER A 114 9.53 9.82 14.92
CA SER A 114 9.85 11.00 14.09
C SER A 114 11.19 10.83 13.41
N SER A 115 11.59 11.81 12.59
CA SER A 115 13.00 12.01 12.26
C SER A 115 13.81 12.42 13.49
N ASN A 116 15.10 12.07 13.51
CA ASN A 116 16.07 12.60 14.46
C ASN A 116 16.36 14.11 14.26
N LEU A 117 15.89 14.70 13.17
CA LEU A 117 15.93 16.13 12.94
C LEU A 117 14.66 16.85 13.38
N HIS A 118 13.63 16.13 13.84
CA HIS A 118 12.46 16.74 14.45
C HIS A 118 12.86 17.62 15.63
N GLU A 119 12.20 18.78 15.79
CA GLU A 119 12.59 19.78 16.80
C GLU A 119 12.56 19.22 18.22
N TRP A 120 11.63 18.32 18.51
CA TRP A 120 11.52 17.69 19.83
C TRP A 120 12.65 16.70 20.09
N PHE A 121 13.15 15.97 19.08
CA PHE A 121 14.28 15.06 19.30
C PHE A 121 15.58 15.84 19.51
N LYS A 122 15.79 16.92 18.74
CA LYS A 122 16.90 17.86 18.95
C LYS A 122 16.87 18.43 20.39
N ALA A 123 15.70 18.82 20.87
CA ALA A 123 15.52 19.30 22.24
C ALA A 123 15.78 18.18 23.27
N ALA A 124 15.28 16.96 23.01
CA ALA A 124 15.53 15.80 23.87
C ALA A 124 17.03 15.48 24.00
N LEU A 125 17.78 15.55 22.90
CA LEU A 125 19.24 15.34 22.89
C LEU A 125 20.01 16.44 23.63
N ALA A 126 19.53 17.68 23.58
CA ALA A 126 20.15 18.81 24.27
C ALA A 126 19.81 18.85 25.78
N ALA A 127 18.69 18.25 26.18
CA ALA A 127 18.22 18.23 27.55
C ALA A 127 18.86 17.10 28.37
N LYS A 128 18.79 17.22 29.70
CA LYS A 128 19.35 16.21 30.62
C LYS A 128 18.43 14.98 30.74
N PRO A 129 18.96 13.80 31.08
CA PRO A 129 18.15 12.64 31.46
C PRO A 129 17.07 12.99 32.49
N GLY A 130 15.84 12.51 32.29
CA GLY A 130 14.69 12.78 33.15
C GLY A 130 14.00 14.13 32.96
N SER A 131 14.38 14.92 31.95
CA SER A 131 13.69 16.15 31.57
C SER A 131 12.39 15.87 30.78
N PRO A 132 11.42 16.81 30.77
CA PRO A 132 10.21 16.68 29.96
C PRO A 132 10.49 16.52 28.46
N GLU A 133 11.53 17.19 27.94
CA GLU A 133 11.94 17.05 26.54
C GLU A 133 12.41 15.63 26.24
N ARG A 134 13.12 15.00 27.18
CA ARG A 134 13.60 13.61 27.05
C ARG A 134 12.45 12.61 27.05
N ASP A 135 11.43 12.87 27.85
CA ASP A 135 10.30 11.97 28.06
C ASP A 135 9.37 11.84 26.84
N ARG A 136 9.48 12.72 25.84
CA ARG A 136 8.75 12.60 24.57
C ARG A 136 9.23 11.43 23.70
N TYR A 137 10.43 10.92 23.97
CA TYR A 137 11.02 9.78 23.27
C TYR A 137 11.43 8.70 24.26
N ILE A 138 11.71 7.51 23.74
CA ILE A 138 12.11 6.38 24.56
C ILE A 138 13.63 6.40 24.76
N PHE A 139 14.06 6.95 25.91
CA PHE A 139 15.44 6.83 26.39
C PHE A 139 15.55 5.83 27.56
N ARG A 140 16.64 5.07 27.59
CA ARG A 140 16.98 4.12 28.65
C ARG A 140 18.48 4.13 28.95
N ASP A 141 18.83 3.79 30.18
CA ASP A 141 20.23 3.55 30.53
C ASP A 141 20.68 2.20 29.96
N GLY A 142 21.95 2.11 29.57
CA GLY A 142 22.52 0.87 29.04
C GLY A 142 22.78 -0.19 30.11
N LYS A 143 22.97 -1.43 29.67
CA LYS A 143 23.43 -2.56 30.49
C LYS A 143 24.97 -2.50 30.67
N GLY A 144 25.48 -3.37 31.54
CA GLY A 144 26.92 -3.50 31.83
C GLY A 144 27.47 -2.45 32.81
N PRO A 145 28.72 -2.64 33.31
CA PRO A 145 29.30 -1.77 34.35
C PRO A 145 29.45 -0.29 33.97
N ASN A 146 29.50 0.01 32.67
CA ASN A 146 29.67 1.37 32.14
C ASN A 146 28.46 1.87 31.31
N GLY A 147 27.35 1.12 31.29
CA GLY A 147 26.18 1.42 30.46
C GLY A 147 26.47 1.38 28.95
N ASP A 148 27.49 0.63 28.53
CA ASP A 148 27.98 0.53 27.15
C ASP A 148 27.36 -0.62 26.36
N GLU A 149 26.54 -1.44 27.01
CA GLU A 149 25.69 -2.42 26.35
C GLU A 149 24.28 -1.84 26.14
N PRO A 150 23.60 -2.12 25.01
CA PRO A 150 22.25 -1.63 24.77
C PRO A 150 21.25 -2.21 25.80
N PRO A 151 20.11 -1.54 26.03
CA PRO A 151 19.06 -2.03 26.94
C PRO A 151 18.52 -3.41 26.57
N THR A 152 18.47 -3.75 25.28
CA THR A 152 18.09 -5.08 24.77
C THR A 152 18.98 -5.49 23.59
N ASN A 153 18.95 -6.78 23.23
CA ASN A 153 19.67 -7.33 22.06
C ASN A 153 18.95 -7.10 20.72
N TRP A 154 17.87 -6.33 20.70
CA TRP A 154 16.98 -6.14 19.55
C TRP A 154 17.69 -5.60 18.30
N GLN A 155 17.28 -6.11 17.15
CA GLN A 155 17.66 -5.59 15.84
C GLN A 155 16.53 -4.78 15.23
N ASN A 156 16.85 -3.67 14.56
CA ASN A 156 15.87 -2.84 13.87
C ASN A 156 15.45 -3.42 12.51
N HIS A 157 14.41 -2.84 11.90
CA HIS A 157 13.81 -3.35 10.66
C HIS A 157 14.72 -3.33 9.42
N PHE A 158 15.69 -2.41 9.36
CA PHE A 158 16.58 -2.24 8.20
C PHE A 158 17.98 -2.83 8.43
N GLY A 159 18.18 -3.51 9.56
CA GLY A 159 19.45 -4.12 9.95
C GLY A 159 20.25 -3.30 10.97
N GLY A 160 20.86 -4.01 11.93
CA GLY A 160 21.64 -3.42 13.02
C GLY A 160 20.84 -3.25 14.32
N PRO A 161 21.46 -2.74 15.39
CA PRO A 161 20.81 -2.63 16.70
C PRO A 161 19.61 -1.68 16.66
N ALA A 162 18.59 -1.93 17.47
CA ALA A 162 17.43 -1.05 17.66
C ALA A 162 17.67 0.08 18.68
N TRP A 163 18.89 0.20 19.18
CA TRP A 163 19.28 1.21 20.17
C TRP A 163 20.54 1.93 19.72
N THR A 164 20.53 3.26 19.85
CA THR A 164 21.71 4.10 19.60
C THR A 164 22.08 4.87 20.86
N ARG A 165 23.36 4.76 21.24
CA ARG A 165 23.91 5.45 22.42
C ARG A 165 24.20 6.92 22.12
N VAL A 166 23.80 7.80 23.02
CA VAL A 166 24.08 9.25 22.95
C VAL A 166 25.24 9.64 23.89
N PRO A 167 25.87 10.82 23.71
CA PRO A 167 27.10 11.17 24.42
C PRO A 167 27.02 11.19 25.96
N ASP A 168 25.81 11.39 26.51
CA ASP A 168 25.57 11.38 27.97
C ASP A 168 25.42 9.97 28.56
N GLY A 169 25.51 8.93 27.73
CA GLY A 169 25.53 7.52 28.12
C GLY A 169 24.21 6.79 28.00
N GLN A 170 23.08 7.49 27.81
CA GLN A 170 21.79 6.86 27.54
C GLN A 170 21.68 6.31 26.12
N TRP A 171 20.67 5.49 25.88
CA TRP A 171 20.31 4.90 24.60
C TRP A 171 18.90 5.33 24.24
N TYR A 172 18.66 5.68 22.98
CA TYR A 172 17.30 5.87 22.47
C TYR A 172 16.87 4.69 21.60
N LEU A 173 15.60 4.32 21.69
CA LEU A 173 14.98 3.28 20.88
C LEU A 173 14.71 3.82 19.47
N HIS A 174 14.98 2.99 18.47
CA HIS A 174 14.54 3.17 17.10
C HIS A 174 14.25 1.79 16.49
N MET A 175 12.98 1.48 16.24
CA MET A 175 12.58 0.18 15.67
C MET A 175 12.93 0.07 14.18
N PHE A 176 13.24 1.20 13.53
CA PHE A 176 13.64 1.32 12.13
C PHE A 176 15.06 1.89 12.03
N THR A 177 15.32 2.86 11.17
CA THR A 177 16.66 3.47 11.09
C THR A 177 17.00 4.23 12.38
N LYS A 178 18.30 4.43 12.67
CA LYS A 178 18.72 5.29 13.80
C LYS A 178 18.26 6.74 13.65
N GLU A 179 17.92 7.14 12.43
CA GLU A 179 17.32 8.43 12.09
C GLU A 179 15.82 8.49 12.46
N GLN A 180 15.21 7.38 12.88
CA GLN A 180 13.79 7.27 13.25
C GLN A 180 13.60 6.95 14.76
N PRO A 181 13.90 7.88 15.69
CA PRO A 181 13.65 7.68 17.11
C PRO A 181 12.16 7.51 17.43
N ASP A 182 11.84 6.45 18.18
CA ASP A 182 10.46 6.13 18.56
C ASP A 182 9.88 7.14 19.56
N TRP A 183 8.64 7.55 19.28
CA TRP A 183 7.84 8.36 20.19
C TRP A 183 7.49 7.60 21.47
N ASN A 184 7.44 8.31 22.59
CA ASN A 184 6.86 7.79 23.82
C ASN A 184 5.37 8.15 23.91
N TRP A 185 4.49 7.25 23.46
CA TRP A 185 3.04 7.46 23.50
C TRP A 185 2.39 7.46 24.89
N LYS A 186 3.16 7.15 25.96
CA LYS A 186 2.71 7.40 27.34
C LYS A 186 2.75 8.89 27.71
N ASN A 187 3.44 9.72 26.92
CA ASN A 187 3.57 11.15 27.17
C ASN A 187 2.40 11.93 26.56
N GLU A 188 1.69 12.70 27.39
CA GLU A 188 0.51 13.48 26.98
C GLU A 188 0.81 14.59 25.96
N ASP A 189 2.04 15.16 25.94
CA ASP A 189 2.42 16.15 24.92
C ASP A 189 2.44 15.50 23.53
N VAL A 190 2.91 14.25 23.42
CA VAL A 190 2.93 13.49 22.16
C VAL A 190 1.50 13.22 21.69
N ARG A 191 0.63 12.73 22.58
CA ARG A 191 -0.79 12.50 22.26
C ARG A 191 -1.45 13.79 21.76
N ALA A 192 -1.29 14.89 22.49
CA ALA A 192 -1.89 16.18 22.15
C ALA A 192 -1.36 16.75 20.82
N ASP A 193 -0.08 16.58 20.51
CA ASP A 193 0.50 17.06 19.26
C ASP A 193 -0.04 16.30 18.04
N PHE A 194 -0.20 14.98 18.14
CA PHE A 194 -0.81 14.20 17.07
C PHE A 194 -2.30 14.54 16.88
N ILE A 195 -3.05 14.79 17.94
CA ILE A 195 -4.43 15.31 17.82
C ILE A 195 -4.46 16.63 17.05
N LYS A 196 -3.51 17.54 17.33
CA LYS A 196 -3.38 18.80 16.59
C LYS A 196 -2.98 18.56 15.12
N THR A 197 -2.10 17.61 14.85
CA THR A 197 -1.67 17.23 13.51
C THR A 197 -2.81 16.65 12.67
N LEU A 198 -3.62 15.76 13.25
CA LEU A 198 -4.82 15.23 12.58
C LEU A 198 -5.78 16.36 12.20
N ARG A 199 -6.05 17.29 13.13
CA ARG A 199 -6.91 18.44 12.84
C ARG A 199 -6.34 19.33 11.75
N PHE A 200 -5.05 19.60 11.79
CA PHE A 200 -4.38 20.41 10.78
C PHE A 200 -4.67 19.88 9.37
N TRP A 201 -4.46 18.59 9.12
CA TRP A 201 -4.69 18.03 7.78
C TRP A 201 -6.16 17.98 7.38
N LEU A 202 -7.06 17.65 8.31
CA LEU A 202 -8.50 17.68 8.04
C LEU A 202 -9.01 19.10 7.74
N ASP A 203 -8.51 20.11 8.47
CA ASP A 203 -8.82 21.53 8.24
C ASP A 203 -8.30 22.04 6.87
N HIS A 204 -7.24 21.42 6.36
CA HIS A 204 -6.67 21.68 5.03
C HIS A 204 -7.29 20.84 3.90
N GLY A 205 -8.29 20.00 4.20
CA GLY A 205 -9.08 19.28 3.20
C GLY A 205 -8.71 17.80 3.00
N ALA A 206 -7.94 17.20 3.90
CA ALA A 206 -7.88 15.74 3.97
C ALA A 206 -9.25 15.18 4.44
N ASP A 207 -9.63 14.03 3.90
CA ASP A 207 -10.86 13.29 4.23
C ASP A 207 -10.60 12.05 5.12
N GLY A 208 -9.33 11.70 5.34
CA GLY A 208 -8.94 10.55 6.16
C GLY A 208 -7.43 10.31 6.18
N PHE A 209 -7.04 9.24 6.86
CA PHE A 209 -5.62 8.91 7.08
C PHE A 209 -5.29 7.46 6.75
N ARG A 210 -4.11 7.22 6.18
CA ARG A 210 -3.45 5.91 6.28
C ARG A 210 -2.46 5.98 7.43
N VAL A 211 -2.56 5.07 8.39
CA VAL A 211 -1.75 5.08 9.61
C VAL A 211 -0.61 4.08 9.48
N ASP A 212 0.61 4.60 9.30
CA ASP A 212 1.85 3.81 9.23
C ASP A 212 2.15 3.11 10.55
N VAL A 213 2.55 1.84 10.47
CA VAL A 213 2.98 1.05 11.64
C VAL A 213 1.98 1.21 12.80
N ALA A 214 0.69 1.10 12.49
CA ALA A 214 -0.40 1.41 13.43
C ALA A 214 -0.38 0.51 14.67
N HIS A 215 0.35 -0.58 14.65
CA HIS A 215 0.50 -1.50 15.78
C HIS A 215 1.65 -1.12 16.73
N GLY A 216 2.51 -0.14 16.39
CA GLY A 216 3.76 0.12 17.11
C GLY A 216 3.73 1.21 18.19
N LEU A 217 2.63 1.93 18.38
CA LEU A 217 2.64 3.18 19.15
C LEU A 217 2.82 2.93 20.65
N ALA A 218 2.10 1.95 21.21
CA ALA A 218 2.17 1.62 22.63
C ALA A 218 3.36 0.69 22.94
N LYS A 219 4.12 1.03 23.99
CA LYS A 219 5.28 0.26 24.45
C LYS A 219 5.22 -0.04 25.96
N ASP A 220 5.60 -1.26 26.34
CA ASP A 220 5.84 -1.70 27.71
C ASP A 220 7.27 -2.23 27.86
N LEU A 221 8.13 -1.35 28.37
CA LEU A 221 9.56 -1.58 28.49
C LEU A 221 10.01 -1.79 29.95
N ASP A 222 9.07 -1.79 30.90
CA ASP A 222 9.38 -1.89 32.33
C ASP A 222 9.15 -3.34 32.81
N ARG A 223 9.86 -4.27 32.15
CA ARG A 223 9.75 -5.73 32.32
C ARG A 223 11.10 -6.45 32.13
N ASP A 224 11.22 -7.65 32.69
CA ASP A 224 12.50 -8.38 32.79
C ASP A 224 12.76 -9.37 31.63
N ASP A 225 11.78 -9.60 30.77
CA ASP A 225 11.78 -10.59 29.68
C ASP A 225 11.89 -9.94 28.27
N LEU A 226 12.33 -8.68 28.17
CA LEU A 226 12.40 -7.97 26.89
C LEU A 226 13.25 -8.68 25.83
N ASP A 227 14.34 -9.33 26.23
CA ASP A 227 15.26 -10.05 25.34
C ASP A 227 14.65 -11.36 24.77
N ASP A 228 13.47 -11.78 25.26
CA ASP A 228 12.72 -12.93 24.72
C ASP A 228 11.90 -12.56 23.47
N TYR A 229 11.80 -11.27 23.14
CA TYR A 229 11.03 -10.74 22.02
C TYR A 229 11.94 -10.13 20.96
N VAL A 230 11.42 -10.00 19.74
CA VAL A 230 12.00 -9.19 18.67
C VAL A 230 11.13 -7.98 18.41
N VAL A 231 11.69 -6.88 17.90
CA VAL A 231 10.91 -5.68 17.53
C VAL A 231 10.36 -5.77 16.09
N TRP A 232 10.18 -6.98 15.57
CA TRP A 232 9.73 -7.27 14.21
C TRP A 232 8.35 -7.92 14.21
N CYS A 233 7.61 -7.75 13.10
CA CYS A 233 6.38 -8.49 12.93
C CYS A 233 6.65 -9.92 12.47
N THR A 234 6.50 -10.85 13.40
CA THR A 234 6.77 -12.28 13.19
C THR A 234 5.51 -13.11 13.42
N ASN A 235 5.46 -14.29 12.79
CA ASN A 235 4.31 -15.19 12.87
C ASN A 235 4.09 -15.80 14.27
N ASP A 236 4.97 -15.56 15.24
CA ASP A 236 4.92 -16.03 16.62
C ASP A 236 4.51 -14.94 17.63
N GLN A 237 4.08 -13.76 17.17
CA GLN A 237 3.52 -12.73 18.03
C GLN A 237 2.41 -13.27 18.95
N PRO A 238 2.29 -12.80 20.20
CA PRO A 238 1.17 -13.15 21.09
C PRO A 238 -0.19 -12.71 20.53
N GLU A 239 -1.23 -13.51 20.75
CA GLU A 239 -2.62 -13.15 20.38
C GLU A 239 -3.34 -12.29 21.42
N ASP A 240 -2.76 -12.17 22.61
CA ASP A 240 -3.35 -11.50 23.78
C ASP A 240 -2.87 -10.04 23.96
N GLY A 241 -2.15 -9.49 22.99
CA GLY A 241 -1.66 -8.12 23.02
C GLY A 241 -0.53 -7.86 24.01
N SER A 242 0.13 -8.92 24.53
CA SER A 242 1.15 -8.81 25.57
C SER A 242 2.56 -8.45 25.06
N HIS A 243 2.76 -8.34 23.75
CA HIS A 243 4.07 -8.03 23.17
C HIS A 243 4.59 -6.66 23.65
N PRO A 244 5.90 -6.47 23.89
CA PRO A 244 6.40 -5.26 24.53
C PRO A 244 6.31 -4.00 23.66
N VAL A 245 6.32 -4.11 22.33
CA VAL A 245 6.46 -2.93 21.43
C VAL A 245 5.55 -2.91 20.20
N ILE A 246 4.74 -3.96 20.01
CA ILE A 246 3.91 -4.16 18.81
C ILE A 246 2.58 -4.74 19.26
N ASP A 247 1.48 -4.35 18.62
CA ASP A 247 0.15 -4.94 18.74
C ASP A 247 -0.37 -5.04 20.18
N ARG A 248 -0.07 -4.02 20.96
CA ARG A 248 -0.49 -3.89 22.34
C ARG A 248 -1.93 -3.41 22.44
N ASP A 249 -2.69 -3.93 23.39
CA ASP A 249 -4.08 -3.50 23.59
C ASP A 249 -4.19 -2.00 23.91
N GLU A 250 -3.19 -1.39 24.58
CA GLU A 250 -3.18 0.04 24.88
C GLU A 250 -3.08 0.95 23.63
N VAL A 251 -2.76 0.38 22.45
CA VAL A 251 -2.78 1.14 21.20
C VAL A 251 -4.19 1.61 20.85
N HIS A 252 -5.21 0.80 21.18
CA HIS A 252 -6.60 1.11 20.88
C HIS A 252 -7.12 2.30 21.70
N ASP A 253 -6.58 2.54 22.90
CA ASP A 253 -6.89 3.75 23.68
C ASP A 253 -6.40 5.04 22.98
N ILE A 254 -5.34 4.96 22.17
CA ILE A 254 -4.87 6.08 21.33
C ILE A 254 -5.87 6.30 20.20
N TYR A 255 -6.28 5.24 19.51
CA TYR A 255 -7.17 5.37 18.36
C TYR A 255 -8.61 5.71 18.72
N HIS A 256 -9.11 5.27 19.86
CA HIS A 256 -10.38 5.76 20.40
C HIS A 256 -10.35 7.27 20.68
N GLU A 257 -9.19 7.86 20.99
CA GLU A 257 -9.04 9.31 21.10
C GLU A 257 -9.07 9.98 19.71
N TRP A 258 -8.39 9.39 18.72
CA TRP A 258 -8.39 9.88 17.35
C TRP A 258 -9.79 9.81 16.72
N ARG A 259 -10.54 8.73 16.98
CA ARG A 259 -11.92 8.57 16.51
C ARG A 259 -12.82 9.72 16.98
N LYS A 260 -12.61 10.24 18.20
CA LYS A 260 -13.36 11.43 18.67
C LYS A 260 -13.09 12.63 17.78
N VAL A 261 -11.84 12.86 17.38
CA VAL A 261 -11.47 13.94 16.44
C VAL A 261 -12.12 13.71 15.09
N PHE A 262 -12.06 12.49 14.54
CA PHE A 262 -12.63 12.16 13.24
C PHE A 262 -14.14 12.43 13.19
N ASN A 263 -14.84 12.12 14.28
CA ASN A 263 -16.28 12.31 14.41
C ASN A 263 -16.72 13.78 14.57
N GLU A 264 -15.77 14.73 14.67
CA GLU A 264 -16.08 16.17 14.69
C GLU A 264 -16.23 16.78 13.29
N TYR A 265 -15.83 16.06 12.24
CA TYR A 265 -15.92 16.49 10.85
C TYR A 265 -17.19 15.94 10.18
N ASP A 266 -17.64 16.60 9.11
CA ASP A 266 -18.84 16.22 8.35
C ASP A 266 -18.55 16.10 6.84
N PRO A 267 -18.63 14.90 6.24
CA PRO A 267 -18.82 13.62 6.92
C PRO A 267 -17.65 13.30 7.89
N PRO A 268 -17.86 12.40 8.87
CA PRO A 268 -16.78 11.94 9.73
C PRO A 268 -15.59 11.44 8.92
N ALA A 269 -14.39 11.82 9.34
CA ALA A 269 -13.16 11.26 8.77
C ALA A 269 -13.04 9.77 9.13
N PHE A 270 -12.19 9.06 8.42
CA PHE A 270 -11.85 7.67 8.73
C PHE A 270 -10.33 7.48 8.64
N ALA A 271 -9.87 6.31 9.07
CA ALA A 271 -8.49 5.91 8.86
C ALA A 271 -8.38 4.43 8.50
N VAL A 272 -7.33 4.10 7.75
CA VAL A 272 -6.94 2.72 7.45
C VAL A 272 -5.62 2.40 8.15
N ALA A 273 -5.61 1.33 8.94
CA ALA A 273 -4.44 0.87 9.65
C ALA A 273 -3.52 0.08 8.71
N GLU A 274 -2.24 0.49 8.64
CA GLU A 274 -1.17 -0.41 8.24
C GLU A 274 -0.69 -1.19 9.47
N ALA A 275 -1.29 -2.35 9.70
CA ALA A 275 -0.99 -3.19 10.85
C ALA A 275 -0.64 -4.63 10.43
N TRP A 276 0.63 -4.99 10.65
CA TRP A 276 1.17 -6.33 10.38
C TRP A 276 0.94 -7.26 11.57
N VAL A 277 -0.34 -7.45 11.91
CA VAL A 277 -0.80 -8.23 13.06
C VAL A 277 -1.41 -9.55 12.61
N ARG A 278 -1.61 -10.47 13.56
CA ARG A 278 -2.33 -11.72 13.28
C ARG A 278 -3.75 -11.45 12.80
N PRO A 279 -4.29 -12.28 11.87
CA PRO A 279 -5.67 -12.15 11.40
C PRO A 279 -6.71 -12.07 12.52
N SER A 280 -6.52 -12.85 13.60
CA SER A 280 -7.39 -12.87 14.78
C SER A 280 -7.51 -11.53 15.52
N ARG A 281 -6.57 -10.60 15.31
CA ARG A 281 -6.52 -9.27 15.96
C ARG A 281 -6.85 -8.10 15.04
N GLN A 282 -6.87 -8.30 13.72
CA GLN A 282 -7.15 -7.24 12.74
C GLN A 282 -8.46 -6.48 12.99
N HIS A 283 -9.50 -7.20 13.42
CA HIS A 283 -10.82 -6.63 13.71
C HIS A 283 -10.81 -5.50 14.77
N LEU A 284 -9.81 -5.48 15.66
CA LEU A 284 -9.70 -4.45 16.70
C LEU A 284 -9.40 -3.07 16.09
N TYR A 285 -8.50 -3.02 15.10
CA TYR A 285 -8.13 -1.79 14.38
C TYR A 285 -9.22 -1.35 13.38
N ALA A 286 -9.88 -2.33 12.74
CA ALA A 286 -10.91 -2.05 11.75
C ALA A 286 -12.25 -1.58 12.35
N SER A 287 -12.42 -1.66 13.67
CA SER A 287 -13.66 -1.26 14.34
C SER A 287 -14.05 0.19 14.01
N PRO A 288 -15.33 0.50 13.77
CA PRO A 288 -15.82 1.87 13.64
C PRO A 288 -15.61 2.74 14.88
N ASP A 289 -15.37 2.14 16.05
CA ASP A 289 -14.99 2.88 17.26
C ASP A 289 -13.48 3.23 17.29
N ASP A 290 -12.67 2.55 16.49
CA ASP A 290 -11.21 2.67 16.35
C ASP A 290 -10.88 3.37 15.00
N LEU A 291 -9.95 2.88 14.17
CA LEU A 291 -9.58 3.53 12.90
C LEU A 291 -10.64 3.36 11.79
N GLY A 292 -11.35 2.23 11.77
CA GLY A 292 -12.46 1.95 10.85
C GLY A 292 -12.07 1.08 9.65
N GLN A 293 -10.80 1.01 9.27
CA GLN A 293 -10.28 0.03 8.31
C GLN A 293 -8.91 -0.48 8.74
N ILE A 294 -8.55 -1.65 8.22
CA ILE A 294 -7.20 -2.22 8.28
C ILE A 294 -6.90 -2.83 6.91
N PHE A 295 -5.67 -2.70 6.44
CA PHE A 295 -5.26 -3.37 5.22
C PHE A 295 -5.28 -4.91 5.37
N ASN A 296 -6.03 -5.59 4.50
CA ASN A 296 -5.94 -7.03 4.32
C ASN A 296 -4.73 -7.37 3.44
N PHE A 297 -3.54 -7.34 4.03
CA PHE A 297 -2.34 -7.73 3.31
C PHE A 297 -2.25 -9.24 3.02
N GLU A 298 -3.09 -10.08 3.65
CA GLU A 298 -3.07 -11.51 3.34
C GLU A 298 -3.38 -11.76 1.87
N PHE A 299 -4.30 -11.00 1.29
CA PHE A 299 -4.59 -11.05 -0.13
C PHE A 299 -3.39 -10.63 -1.00
N ALA A 300 -2.71 -9.53 -0.66
CA ALA A 300 -1.51 -9.05 -1.36
C ALA A 300 -0.34 -10.05 -1.30
N LYS A 301 -0.26 -10.85 -0.22
CA LYS A 301 0.84 -11.79 0.03
C LYS A 301 0.76 -13.08 -0.78
N LYS A 302 -0.43 -13.47 -1.25
CA LYS A 302 -0.63 -14.79 -1.84
C LYS A 302 -0.02 -14.89 -3.24
N ASP A 303 0.54 -16.06 -3.52
CA ASP A 303 0.83 -16.50 -4.88
C ASP A 303 -0.49 -16.75 -5.64
N TRP A 304 -0.42 -16.86 -6.97
CA TRP A 304 -1.56 -17.18 -7.84
C TRP A 304 -1.95 -18.66 -7.73
N ILE A 305 -2.50 -19.02 -6.57
CA ILE A 305 -2.95 -20.36 -6.20
C ILE A 305 -4.38 -20.23 -5.65
N ARG A 306 -5.30 -21.02 -6.21
CA ARG A 306 -6.75 -20.92 -5.94
C ARG A 306 -7.04 -20.94 -4.44
N ASP A 307 -6.55 -21.96 -3.74
CA ASP A 307 -6.90 -22.17 -2.33
C ASP A 307 -6.31 -21.08 -1.41
N ASP A 308 -5.10 -20.59 -1.70
CA ASP A 308 -4.48 -19.51 -0.93
C ASP A 308 -5.22 -18.18 -1.12
N MET A 309 -5.57 -17.85 -2.38
CA MET A 309 -6.35 -16.64 -2.71
C MET A 309 -7.76 -16.71 -2.11
N HIS A 310 -8.41 -17.88 -2.16
CA HIS A 310 -9.72 -18.10 -1.57
C HIS A 310 -9.70 -17.90 -0.06
N LEU A 311 -8.73 -18.51 0.63
CA LEU A 311 -8.58 -18.38 2.08
C LEU A 311 -8.37 -16.91 2.48
N ALA A 312 -7.56 -16.16 1.73
CA ALA A 312 -7.35 -14.73 1.99
C ALA A 312 -8.62 -13.88 1.83
N ILE A 313 -9.52 -14.28 0.92
CA ILE A 313 -10.84 -13.66 0.76
C ILE A 313 -11.72 -13.99 1.96
N GLU A 314 -11.80 -15.26 2.36
CA GLU A 314 -12.60 -15.70 3.51
C GLU A 314 -12.17 -15.00 4.81
N GLU A 315 -10.87 -14.97 5.10
CA GLU A 315 -10.32 -14.31 6.29
C GLU A 315 -10.59 -12.80 6.28
N GLY A 316 -10.49 -12.16 5.11
CA GLY A 316 -10.82 -10.75 4.94
C GLY A 316 -12.28 -10.42 5.23
N LEU A 317 -13.20 -11.27 4.75
CA LEU A 317 -14.64 -11.13 4.98
C LEU A 317 -15.01 -11.40 6.44
N GLU A 318 -14.44 -12.44 7.06
CA GLU A 318 -14.66 -12.74 8.48
C GLU A 318 -14.17 -11.59 9.38
N SER A 319 -13.01 -11.02 9.07
CA SER A 319 -12.47 -9.85 9.80
C SER A 319 -13.38 -8.62 9.68
N ALA A 320 -13.93 -8.37 8.49
CA ALA A 320 -14.88 -7.29 8.26
C ALA A 320 -16.20 -7.49 9.03
N GLU A 321 -16.76 -8.71 9.01
CA GLU A 321 -17.97 -9.05 9.77
C GLU A 321 -17.74 -8.87 11.28
N ARG A 322 -16.62 -9.39 11.79
CA ARG A 322 -16.27 -9.32 13.22
C ARG A 322 -16.05 -7.90 13.72
N SER A 323 -15.47 -7.02 12.89
CA SER A 323 -15.27 -5.61 13.22
C SER A 323 -16.52 -4.74 13.07
N GLY A 324 -17.55 -5.24 12.38
CA GLY A 324 -18.71 -4.41 11.99
C GLY A 324 -18.35 -3.32 10.96
N SER A 325 -17.23 -3.49 10.26
CA SER A 325 -16.74 -2.55 9.26
C SER A 325 -16.72 -3.19 7.86
N THR A 326 -15.66 -2.97 7.08
CA THR A 326 -15.53 -3.41 5.70
C THR A 326 -14.16 -4.00 5.45
N ALA A 327 -14.07 -4.94 4.50
CA ALA A 327 -12.81 -5.44 4.03
C ALA A 327 -12.11 -4.38 3.16
N THR A 328 -10.78 -4.43 3.14
CA THR A 328 -9.97 -3.73 2.14
C THR A 328 -9.29 -4.76 1.26
N TRP A 329 -9.06 -4.47 0.00
CA TRP A 329 -8.36 -5.33 -0.93
C TRP A 329 -7.18 -4.55 -1.52
N VAL A 330 -6.02 -5.18 -1.55
CA VAL A 330 -4.77 -4.60 -2.01
C VAL A 330 -3.99 -5.68 -2.75
N MET A 331 -3.51 -5.41 -3.96
CA MET A 331 -2.54 -6.28 -4.64
C MET A 331 -1.13 -5.74 -4.61
N SER A 332 -0.98 -4.43 -4.85
CA SER A 332 0.30 -3.73 -4.92
C SER A 332 0.28 -2.48 -4.05
N ASN A 333 1.46 -2.04 -3.66
CA ASN A 333 1.72 -0.77 -2.99
C ASN A 333 3.19 -0.40 -3.21
N HIS A 334 3.61 0.73 -2.66
CA HIS A 334 4.99 1.22 -2.74
C HIS A 334 6.07 0.39 -2.02
N ASP A 335 5.73 -0.76 -1.41
CA ASP A 335 6.66 -1.61 -0.66
C ASP A 335 6.79 -3.04 -1.20
N VAL A 336 5.87 -3.48 -2.05
CA VAL A 336 5.85 -4.84 -2.58
C VAL A 336 6.15 -4.88 -4.07
N VAL A 337 6.74 -5.99 -4.50
CA VAL A 337 6.97 -6.27 -5.93
C VAL A 337 5.64 -6.24 -6.67
N ARG A 338 5.59 -5.56 -7.82
CA ARG A 338 4.40 -5.41 -8.65
C ARG A 338 3.77 -6.77 -8.95
N HIS A 339 2.46 -6.87 -8.75
CA HIS A 339 1.75 -8.15 -8.86
C HIS A 339 1.83 -8.78 -10.27
N ALA A 340 1.91 -7.98 -11.34
CA ALA A 340 2.14 -8.48 -12.71
C ALA A 340 3.44 -9.28 -12.83
N THR A 341 4.53 -8.79 -12.21
CA THR A 341 5.79 -9.54 -12.10
C THR A 341 5.63 -10.75 -11.17
N ARG A 342 5.03 -10.60 -9.99
CA ARG A 342 4.83 -11.75 -9.07
C ARG A 342 4.14 -12.92 -9.77
N TYR A 343 3.10 -12.65 -10.56
CA TYR A 343 2.32 -13.67 -11.27
C TYR A 343 2.95 -14.17 -12.58
N ALA A 344 3.98 -13.46 -13.08
CA ALA A 344 4.84 -13.89 -14.19
C ALA A 344 5.98 -14.83 -13.76
N LEU A 345 6.27 -14.90 -12.46
CA LEU A 345 7.30 -15.76 -11.88
C LEU A 345 6.72 -17.14 -11.47
N PRO A 346 7.53 -18.12 -11.07
CA PRO A 346 7.01 -19.39 -10.55
C PRO A 346 6.16 -19.18 -9.30
N GLN A 347 4.95 -19.76 -9.29
CA GLN A 347 4.00 -19.71 -8.17
C GLN A 347 4.27 -20.87 -7.22
N VAL A 348 5.24 -20.70 -6.31
CA VAL A 348 5.65 -21.74 -5.36
C VAL A 348 5.63 -21.14 -3.95
N PRO A 349 4.72 -21.60 -3.08
CA PRO A 349 4.62 -21.12 -1.71
C PRO A 349 5.93 -21.31 -0.95
N THR A 350 6.30 -20.28 -0.20
CA THR A 350 7.48 -20.26 0.66
C THR A 350 7.08 -19.93 2.10
N GLY A 351 8.00 -20.13 3.05
CA GLY A 351 7.73 -19.84 4.47
C GLY A 351 7.53 -18.35 4.76
N GLU A 352 8.06 -17.48 3.90
CA GLU A 352 7.84 -16.03 3.88
C GLU A 352 7.16 -15.66 2.57
N TYR A 353 6.30 -14.64 2.56
CA TYR A 353 5.65 -14.18 1.33
C TYR A 353 6.66 -13.57 0.34
N HIS A 354 6.35 -13.66 -0.95
CA HIS A 354 7.14 -13.08 -2.07
C HIS A 354 8.63 -13.44 -2.11
N ARG A 355 9.05 -14.55 -1.48
CA ARG A 355 10.47 -14.91 -1.40
C ARG A 355 11.12 -15.08 -2.77
N LEU A 356 10.40 -15.66 -3.74
CA LEU A 356 10.90 -15.82 -5.11
C LEU A 356 11.03 -14.47 -5.84
N PRO A 357 10.00 -13.59 -5.86
CA PRO A 357 10.16 -12.22 -6.35
C PRO A 357 11.32 -11.44 -5.72
N LEU A 358 11.52 -11.54 -4.40
CA LEU A 358 12.61 -10.84 -3.71
C LEU A 358 13.99 -11.39 -4.07
N ASP A 359 14.12 -12.72 -4.23
CA ASP A 359 15.38 -13.34 -4.67
C ASP A 359 15.72 -13.00 -6.14
N TRP A 360 14.69 -12.94 -6.99
CA TRP A 360 14.77 -12.49 -8.38
C TRP A 360 15.23 -11.04 -8.48
N LEU A 361 14.62 -10.15 -7.69
CA LEU A 361 14.98 -8.74 -7.61
C LEU A 361 16.43 -8.53 -7.13
N LEU A 362 16.85 -9.27 -6.10
CA LEU A 362 18.23 -9.23 -5.58
C LEU A 362 19.30 -9.58 -6.63
N ARG A 363 18.93 -10.29 -7.70
CA ARG A 363 19.83 -10.72 -8.80
C ARG A 363 19.46 -10.07 -10.13
N ASP A 364 18.98 -8.84 -10.08
CA ASP A 364 18.72 -8.01 -11.25
C ASP A 364 17.77 -8.70 -12.25
N GLY A 365 16.80 -9.45 -11.73
CA GLY A 365 15.80 -10.15 -12.52
C GLY A 365 16.28 -11.42 -13.24
N THR A 366 17.41 -12.00 -12.81
CA THR A 366 18.03 -13.12 -13.56
C THR A 366 17.80 -14.52 -12.99
N THR A 367 17.32 -14.69 -11.74
CA THR A 367 17.22 -16.04 -11.13
C THR A 367 16.16 -16.93 -11.78
N TYR A 368 15.05 -16.32 -12.22
CA TYR A 368 13.87 -17.02 -12.74
C TYR A 368 13.41 -16.33 -14.02
N ARG A 369 12.80 -17.10 -14.92
CA ARG A 369 12.21 -16.55 -16.14
C ARG A 369 10.93 -15.79 -15.78
N GLU A 370 10.90 -14.49 -16.10
CA GLU A 370 9.69 -13.68 -16.08
C GLU A 370 8.88 -13.94 -17.36
N ASP A 371 7.69 -14.54 -17.24
CA ASP A 371 6.73 -14.68 -18.35
C ASP A 371 5.71 -13.54 -18.32
N ARG A 372 6.06 -12.41 -18.95
CA ARG A 372 5.20 -11.22 -18.96
C ARG A 372 3.83 -11.44 -19.60
N ALA A 373 3.71 -12.35 -20.58
CA ALA A 373 2.42 -12.64 -21.19
C ALA A 373 1.50 -13.36 -20.18
N LEU A 374 2.02 -14.35 -19.47
CA LEU A 374 1.29 -15.04 -18.39
C LEU A 374 0.98 -14.10 -17.22
N GLY A 375 1.95 -13.29 -16.78
CA GLY A 375 1.76 -12.30 -15.74
C GLY A 375 0.67 -11.28 -16.07
N THR A 376 0.66 -10.77 -17.31
CA THR A 376 -0.39 -9.86 -17.80
C THR A 376 -1.76 -10.53 -17.75
N LYS A 377 -1.86 -11.77 -18.25
CA LYS A 377 -3.11 -12.53 -18.26
C LYS A 377 -3.67 -12.71 -16.83
N ARG A 378 -2.81 -13.13 -15.89
CA ARG A 378 -3.17 -13.30 -14.48
C ARG A 378 -3.51 -11.97 -13.80
N ALA A 379 -2.74 -10.91 -14.01
CA ALA A 379 -3.03 -9.58 -13.49
C ALA A 379 -4.41 -9.06 -13.93
N ARG A 380 -4.78 -9.26 -15.20
CA ARG A 380 -6.12 -8.90 -15.72
C ARG A 380 -7.25 -9.70 -15.03
N ALA A 381 -7.03 -10.99 -14.77
CA ALA A 381 -7.99 -11.80 -14.02
C ALA A 381 -8.05 -11.37 -12.55
N ALA A 382 -6.89 -11.10 -11.94
CA ALA A 382 -6.73 -10.69 -10.56
C ALA A 382 -7.53 -9.41 -10.27
N ILE A 383 -7.36 -8.35 -11.07
CA ILE A 383 -8.06 -7.08 -10.84
C ILE A 383 -9.59 -7.22 -10.96
N MET A 384 -10.08 -8.02 -11.91
CA MET A 384 -11.52 -8.30 -12.01
C MET A 384 -12.01 -9.10 -10.81
N MET A 385 -11.23 -10.06 -10.31
CA MET A 385 -11.59 -10.81 -9.12
C MET A 385 -11.60 -9.90 -7.88
N GLU A 386 -10.65 -8.98 -7.72
CA GLU A 386 -10.60 -8.06 -6.60
C GLU A 386 -11.73 -7.03 -6.64
N MET A 387 -11.94 -6.41 -7.80
CA MET A 387 -12.91 -5.32 -7.97
C MET A 387 -14.36 -5.78 -7.88
N ALA A 388 -14.66 -7.07 -7.77
CA ALA A 388 -16.00 -7.57 -7.46
C ALA A 388 -16.24 -7.89 -5.98
N LEU A 389 -15.17 -7.93 -5.16
CA LEU A 389 -15.28 -8.18 -3.73
C LEU A 389 -15.97 -7.00 -3.00
N PRO A 390 -16.72 -7.30 -1.91
CA PRO A 390 -17.29 -6.27 -1.05
C PRO A 390 -16.20 -5.53 -0.29
N GLY A 391 -16.38 -4.22 -0.15
CA GLY A 391 -15.44 -3.39 0.58
C GLY A 391 -14.52 -2.58 -0.32
N SER A 392 -13.51 -1.95 0.25
CA SER A 392 -12.67 -0.97 -0.46
C SER A 392 -11.54 -1.63 -1.21
N ALA A 393 -11.16 -1.08 -2.35
CA ALA A 393 -10.01 -1.55 -3.12
C ALA A 393 -8.93 -0.45 -3.16
N TYR A 394 -7.67 -0.83 -3.07
CA TYR A 394 -6.53 0.08 -3.13
C TYR A 394 -5.66 -0.26 -4.33
N VAL A 395 -5.56 0.68 -5.26
CA VAL A 395 -4.81 0.55 -6.51
C VAL A 395 -3.52 1.34 -6.40
N TYR A 396 -2.37 0.73 -6.62
CA TYR A 396 -1.09 1.45 -6.61
C TYR A 396 -0.76 2.07 -7.97
N GLN A 397 -0.04 3.18 -7.98
CA GLN A 397 0.33 3.82 -9.23
C GLN A 397 1.09 2.93 -10.21
N GLY A 398 0.61 2.89 -11.46
CA GLY A 398 1.13 2.04 -12.53
C GLY A 398 0.58 0.61 -12.51
N GLU A 399 -0.22 0.24 -11.51
CA GLU A 399 -0.98 -1.00 -11.51
C GLU A 399 -2.03 -1.02 -12.62
N GLU A 400 -2.65 0.12 -12.90
CA GLU A 400 -3.62 0.32 -13.97
C GLU A 400 -3.02 0.20 -15.37
N LEU A 401 -1.71 0.41 -15.49
CA LEU A 401 -0.93 0.18 -16.71
C LEU A 401 -0.42 -1.27 -16.76
N GLY A 402 -0.59 -2.07 -15.71
CA GLY A 402 -0.03 -3.41 -15.65
C GLY A 402 1.50 -3.41 -15.69
N LEU A 403 2.13 -2.38 -15.11
CA LEU A 403 3.59 -2.29 -15.07
C LEU A 403 4.19 -3.50 -14.36
N PHE A 404 5.32 -3.95 -14.90
CA PHE A 404 6.20 -4.93 -14.30
C PHE A 404 7.23 -4.24 -13.40
N GLU A 405 7.79 -4.98 -12.46
CA GLU A 405 8.87 -4.52 -11.57
C GLU A 405 10.13 -4.20 -12.39
N VAL A 406 10.78 -3.07 -12.10
CA VAL A 406 12.08 -2.74 -12.71
C VAL A 406 13.20 -3.38 -11.88
N ALA A 407 13.62 -4.57 -12.29
CA ALA A 407 14.52 -5.38 -11.47
C ALA A 407 15.99 -4.97 -11.53
N ASP A 408 16.39 -4.30 -12.60
CA ASP A 408 17.77 -4.11 -13.03
C ASP A 408 18.27 -2.67 -12.88
N ILE A 409 17.59 -1.85 -12.07
CA ILE A 409 18.09 -0.53 -11.64
C ILE A 409 19.55 -0.69 -11.16
N PRO A 410 20.50 0.09 -11.68
CA PRO A 410 21.90 0.03 -11.26
C PRO A 410 22.02 0.21 -9.75
N TRP A 411 22.88 -0.58 -9.10
CA TRP A 411 23.00 -0.54 -7.64
C TRP A 411 23.35 0.85 -7.14
N ASP A 412 24.21 1.60 -7.83
CA ASP A 412 24.61 2.97 -7.49
C ASP A 412 23.54 4.05 -7.75
N GLU A 413 22.41 3.67 -8.34
CA GLU A 413 21.23 4.53 -8.53
C GLU A 413 20.07 4.18 -7.57
N LEU A 414 20.22 3.14 -6.73
CA LEU A 414 19.22 2.78 -5.72
C LEU A 414 19.17 3.83 -4.59
N GLU A 415 17.96 4.27 -4.27
CA GLU A 415 17.66 5.22 -3.20
C GLU A 415 17.16 4.52 -1.92
N ASP A 416 16.61 3.30 -2.03
CA ASP A 416 16.07 2.58 -0.89
C ASP A 416 17.19 2.23 0.13
N PRO A 417 17.02 2.58 1.42
CA PRO A 417 18.02 2.27 2.44
C PRO A 417 18.30 0.76 2.59
N SER A 418 17.34 -0.10 2.26
CA SER A 418 17.45 -1.55 2.41
C SER A 418 18.58 -2.15 1.57
N ALA A 419 18.84 -1.57 0.39
CA ALA A 419 19.93 -1.98 -0.51
C ALA A 419 21.31 -1.85 0.16
N TRP A 420 21.45 -0.89 1.08
CA TRP A 420 22.74 -0.48 1.64
C TRP A 420 22.92 -0.83 3.12
N ARG A 421 21.81 -1.02 3.85
CA ARG A 421 21.82 -1.24 5.31
C ARG A 421 21.69 -2.71 5.70
N THR A 422 21.36 -3.58 4.75
CA THR A 422 21.28 -5.03 4.97
C THR A 422 22.58 -5.75 4.58
N SER A 423 22.82 -6.95 5.13
CA SER A 423 24.03 -7.72 4.78
C SER A 423 23.84 -9.23 4.90
N ARG A 424 24.66 -9.98 4.14
CA ARG A 424 24.71 -11.45 4.14
C ARG A 424 23.33 -12.07 3.87
N SER A 425 22.81 -12.88 4.78
CA SER A 425 21.53 -13.58 4.62
C SER A 425 20.32 -12.64 4.66
N ALA A 426 20.49 -11.41 5.15
CA ALA A 426 19.45 -10.39 5.19
C ALA A 426 19.48 -9.44 3.99
N SER A 427 20.42 -9.62 3.04
CA SER A 427 20.55 -8.72 1.89
C SER A 427 19.28 -8.69 1.03
N THR A 428 18.83 -7.47 0.71
CA THR A 428 17.74 -7.20 -0.23
C THR A 428 18.15 -6.09 -1.20
N LYS A 429 17.52 -6.00 -2.36
CA LYS A 429 17.72 -4.86 -3.29
C LYS A 429 16.86 -3.64 -2.92
N GLY A 430 15.88 -3.80 -2.03
CA GLY A 430 14.93 -2.74 -1.65
C GLY A 430 13.71 -2.68 -2.56
N ARG A 431 12.99 -1.55 -2.49
CA ARG A 431 11.65 -1.36 -3.06
C ARG A 431 11.62 -0.48 -4.32
N ASP A 432 12.77 -0.01 -4.79
CA ASP A 432 12.82 1.02 -5.86
C ASP A 432 12.26 0.57 -7.21
N GLY A 433 12.26 -0.74 -7.50
CA GLY A 433 11.73 -1.27 -8.76
C GLY A 433 10.24 -0.95 -9.00
N CYS A 434 9.45 -0.80 -7.93
CA CYS A 434 8.04 -0.40 -8.01
C CYS A 434 7.86 1.12 -7.84
N ARG A 435 8.93 1.86 -7.56
CA ARG A 435 8.94 3.32 -7.34
C ARG A 435 9.49 4.11 -8.53
N VAL A 436 9.80 3.44 -9.65
CA VAL A 436 10.25 4.11 -10.88
C VAL A 436 9.16 5.08 -11.40
N PRO A 437 9.53 6.30 -11.86
CA PRO A 437 8.62 7.30 -12.40
C PRO A 437 7.66 6.79 -13.49
N LEU A 438 6.38 7.18 -13.42
CA LEU A 438 5.35 6.69 -14.34
C LEU A 438 5.59 7.13 -15.80
N PRO A 439 5.32 6.25 -16.80
CA PRO A 439 5.37 6.62 -18.20
C PRO A 439 4.04 7.24 -18.67
N TRP A 440 4.05 8.52 -19.00
CA TRP A 440 2.88 9.26 -19.48
C TRP A 440 2.80 9.38 -21.01
N VAL A 441 3.94 9.56 -21.68
CA VAL A 441 4.05 9.88 -23.11
C VAL A 441 5.19 9.06 -23.72
N ALA A 442 4.88 8.05 -24.54
CA ALA A 442 5.88 7.16 -25.13
C ALA A 442 6.91 7.88 -26.01
N ALA A 443 6.51 8.98 -26.66
CA ALA A 443 7.37 9.72 -27.58
C ALA A 443 8.53 10.46 -26.89
N ASP A 444 8.43 10.71 -25.57
CA ASP A 444 9.50 11.29 -24.74
C ASP A 444 10.42 10.21 -24.15
N ALA A 445 10.70 9.16 -24.94
CA ALA A 445 11.54 8.06 -24.49
C ALA A 445 13.00 8.52 -24.23
N PRO A 446 13.67 7.98 -23.19
CA PRO A 446 15.10 8.20 -22.99
C PRO A 446 15.92 7.80 -24.22
N GLN A 447 16.95 8.59 -24.53
CA GLN A 447 17.92 8.29 -25.58
C GLN A 447 18.92 7.27 -25.05
N LEU A 448 19.06 6.15 -25.75
CA LEU A 448 20.01 5.10 -25.40
C LEU A 448 21.36 5.38 -26.07
N ASP A 449 22.45 5.22 -25.32
CA ASP A 449 23.81 5.33 -25.86
C ASP A 449 24.16 4.10 -26.74
N ASP A 450 23.77 2.89 -26.29
CA ASP A 450 23.77 1.66 -27.07
C ASP A 450 22.33 1.08 -27.18
N PRO A 451 21.88 0.59 -28.34
CA PRO A 451 20.56 -0.05 -28.47
C PRO A 451 20.28 -1.22 -27.51
N ASN A 452 21.33 -1.85 -26.98
CA ASN A 452 21.24 -2.93 -26.01
C ASN A 452 21.09 -2.43 -24.57
N ASP A 453 21.39 -1.16 -24.28
CA ASP A 453 21.21 -0.58 -22.95
C ASP A 453 19.74 -0.59 -22.54
N GLU A 454 19.48 -0.79 -21.25
CA GLU A 454 18.12 -0.77 -20.72
C GLU A 454 17.65 0.64 -20.36
N PHE A 455 18.58 1.47 -19.88
CA PHE A 455 18.32 2.85 -19.45
C PHE A 455 19.02 3.85 -20.38
N GLY A 456 18.48 5.07 -20.44
CA GLY A 456 19.00 6.16 -21.26
C GLY A 456 18.89 7.50 -20.56
N HIS A 457 19.08 8.59 -21.31
CA HIS A 457 19.04 9.98 -20.80
C HIS A 457 18.24 10.91 -21.70
N GLY A 458 17.93 12.12 -21.21
CA GLY A 458 17.34 13.20 -22.00
C GLY A 458 15.88 12.99 -22.41
N GLY A 459 15.17 12.08 -21.73
CA GLY A 459 13.74 11.80 -21.90
C GLY A 459 13.20 11.10 -20.65
N SER A 460 11.91 11.27 -20.37
CA SER A 460 11.30 10.82 -19.10
C SER A 460 9.93 10.16 -19.28
N PHE A 461 9.61 9.77 -20.52
CA PHE A 461 8.26 9.36 -20.90
C PHE A 461 7.19 10.37 -20.45
N GLY A 462 7.48 11.67 -20.47
CA GLY A 462 6.55 12.72 -20.03
C GLY A 462 6.33 12.80 -18.51
N PHE A 463 7.12 12.08 -17.70
CA PHE A 463 7.17 12.26 -16.25
C PHE A 463 7.59 13.68 -15.90
N SER A 464 8.63 14.20 -16.54
CA SER A 464 9.07 15.59 -16.43
C SER A 464 8.62 16.40 -17.66
N PRO A 465 8.57 17.74 -17.58
CA PRO A 465 8.38 18.60 -18.75
C PRO A 465 9.52 18.40 -19.77
N ALA A 466 9.24 18.62 -21.06
CA ALA A 466 10.22 18.39 -22.13
C ALA A 466 11.49 19.27 -22.05
N ASP A 467 11.45 20.37 -21.30
CA ASP A 467 12.58 21.26 -21.02
C ASP A 467 13.20 21.06 -19.63
N ALA A 468 12.96 19.89 -19.03
CA ALA A 468 13.53 19.50 -17.74
C ALA A 468 15.06 19.57 -17.75
N LYS A 469 15.62 19.89 -16.58
CA LYS A 469 17.07 20.12 -16.40
C LYS A 469 17.76 18.98 -15.68
N ALA A 470 16.98 18.07 -15.11
CA ALA A 470 17.46 16.90 -14.38
C ALA A 470 16.76 15.65 -14.93
N GLU A 471 17.50 14.56 -14.91
CA GLU A 471 16.96 13.23 -15.19
C GLU A 471 16.01 12.80 -14.07
N PRO A 472 15.06 11.89 -14.34
CA PRO A 472 14.21 11.32 -13.31
C PRO A 472 15.03 10.68 -12.18
N HIS A 473 14.56 10.79 -10.93
CA HIS A 473 15.30 10.36 -9.75
C HIS A 473 15.59 8.84 -9.70
N LEU A 474 14.79 8.04 -10.41
CA LEU A 474 15.09 6.65 -10.72
C LEU A 474 14.99 6.45 -12.24
N PRO A 475 15.89 5.67 -12.84
CA PRO A 475 15.95 5.51 -14.29
C PRO A 475 14.76 4.71 -14.79
N GLN A 476 14.14 5.19 -15.88
CA GLN A 476 13.02 4.49 -16.54
C GLN A 476 13.57 3.56 -17.64
N PRO A 477 13.20 2.27 -17.64
CA PRO A 477 13.69 1.33 -18.63
C PRO A 477 13.04 1.56 -20.00
N LYS A 478 13.74 1.23 -21.10
CA LYS A 478 13.27 1.52 -22.47
C LYS A 478 11.94 0.86 -22.82
N TRP A 479 11.60 -0.25 -22.16
CA TRP A 479 10.33 -0.95 -22.39
C TRP A 479 9.12 -0.21 -21.81
N TYR A 480 9.29 0.83 -20.97
CA TYR A 480 8.17 1.67 -20.49
C TYR A 480 7.40 2.35 -21.63
N LYS A 481 8.02 2.53 -22.80
CA LYS A 481 7.35 3.07 -24.00
C LYS A 481 6.09 2.29 -24.39
N ASP A 482 6.06 0.99 -24.09
CA ASP A 482 4.97 0.10 -24.48
C ASP A 482 3.79 0.14 -23.47
N PHE A 483 4.01 0.77 -22.31
CA PHE A 483 3.07 0.90 -21.19
C PHE A 483 2.69 2.36 -20.91
N ALA A 484 3.17 3.31 -21.72
CA ALA A 484 2.90 4.71 -21.50
C ALA A 484 1.40 5.02 -21.59
N VAL A 485 0.92 5.95 -20.76
CA VAL A 485 -0.52 6.28 -20.68
C VAL A 485 -1.12 6.65 -22.04
N ASP A 486 -0.39 7.36 -22.91
CA ASP A 486 -0.85 7.72 -24.25
C ASP A 486 -1.00 6.50 -25.19
N VAL A 487 -0.08 5.54 -25.11
CA VAL A 487 -0.12 4.27 -25.85
C VAL A 487 -1.28 3.41 -25.36
N GLU A 488 -1.37 3.18 -24.06
CA GLU A 488 -2.42 2.35 -23.50
C GLU A 488 -3.81 2.98 -23.62
N SER A 489 -3.92 4.31 -23.55
CA SER A 489 -5.19 4.99 -23.79
C SER A 489 -5.69 4.78 -25.22
N ALA A 490 -4.79 4.68 -26.20
CA ALA A 490 -5.15 4.49 -27.61
C ALA A 490 -5.53 3.04 -27.95
N ASP A 491 -5.06 2.05 -27.18
CA ASP A 491 -5.39 0.63 -27.37
C ASP A 491 -6.59 0.21 -26.52
N PRO A 492 -7.76 -0.11 -27.12
CA PRO A 492 -8.96 -0.50 -26.36
C PRO A 492 -8.80 -1.81 -25.56
N ASP A 493 -7.80 -2.63 -25.88
CA ASP A 493 -7.55 -3.91 -25.21
C ASP A 493 -6.47 -3.82 -24.12
N SER A 494 -5.86 -2.65 -23.93
CA SER A 494 -4.83 -2.37 -22.92
C SER A 494 -5.26 -2.67 -21.48
N MET A 495 -4.30 -2.68 -20.55
CA MET A 495 -4.60 -2.81 -19.14
C MET A 495 -5.35 -1.56 -18.65
N LEU A 496 -4.91 -0.37 -19.05
CA LEU A 496 -5.55 0.89 -18.66
C LEU A 496 -7.03 0.93 -19.02
N ASN A 497 -7.36 0.55 -20.25
CA ASN A 497 -8.76 0.52 -20.70
C ASN A 497 -9.53 -0.66 -20.10
N LEU A 498 -8.89 -1.73 -19.64
CA LEU A 498 -9.54 -2.72 -18.76
C LEU A 498 -9.90 -2.09 -17.41
N TYR A 499 -8.97 -1.41 -16.74
CA TYR A 499 -9.22 -0.75 -15.45
C TYR A 499 -10.37 0.26 -15.54
N ARG A 500 -10.36 1.14 -16.54
CA ARG A 500 -11.46 2.10 -16.75
C ARG A 500 -12.83 1.42 -16.86
N ARG A 501 -12.92 0.31 -17.60
CA ARG A 501 -14.16 -0.48 -17.73
C ARG A 501 -14.54 -1.16 -16.42
N VAL A 502 -13.58 -1.77 -15.74
CA VAL A 502 -13.78 -2.45 -14.45
C VAL A 502 -14.29 -1.48 -13.40
N LEU A 503 -13.66 -0.31 -13.26
CA LEU A 503 -14.05 0.69 -12.27
C LEU A 503 -15.38 1.35 -12.60
N ALA A 504 -15.63 1.72 -13.86
CA ALA A 504 -16.93 2.23 -14.28
C ALA A 504 -18.05 1.22 -13.99
N LEU A 505 -17.85 -0.06 -14.33
CA LEU A 505 -18.83 -1.10 -14.11
C LEU A 505 -19.00 -1.43 -12.62
N ARG A 506 -17.92 -1.38 -11.81
CA ARG A 506 -18.01 -1.51 -10.35
C ARG A 506 -18.92 -0.42 -9.77
N HIS A 507 -18.77 0.84 -10.20
CA HIS A 507 -19.65 1.94 -9.76
C HIS A 507 -21.12 1.70 -10.12
N GLU A 508 -21.41 1.07 -11.26
CA GLU A 508 -22.77 0.71 -11.65
C GLU A 508 -23.33 -0.50 -10.87
N LEU A 509 -22.48 -1.45 -10.50
CA LEU A 509 -22.88 -2.73 -9.91
C LEU A 509 -22.77 -2.79 -8.38
N GLN A 510 -22.13 -1.83 -7.73
CA GLN A 510 -22.04 -1.79 -6.27
C GLN A 510 -23.43 -1.73 -5.60
N THR A 511 -23.50 -2.28 -4.39
CA THR A 511 -24.71 -2.28 -3.54
C THR A 511 -24.30 -2.06 -2.10
N THR A 512 -25.18 -1.50 -1.27
CA THR A 512 -24.94 -1.30 0.18
C THR A 512 -24.79 -2.59 0.94
N ASP A 513 -25.35 -3.68 0.40
CA ASP A 513 -25.18 -5.01 0.96
C ASP A 513 -23.77 -5.53 0.67
N LEU A 514 -22.94 -5.56 1.71
CA LEU A 514 -21.57 -6.04 1.66
C LEU A 514 -21.47 -7.57 1.74
N SER A 515 -22.59 -8.29 1.74
CA SER A 515 -22.56 -9.74 1.70
C SER A 515 -22.05 -10.29 0.36
N LEU A 516 -21.47 -11.48 0.47
CA LEU A 516 -20.97 -12.29 -0.62
C LEU A 516 -21.45 -13.72 -0.40
N GLU A 517 -21.91 -14.37 -1.47
CA GLU A 517 -22.29 -15.77 -1.45
C GLU A 517 -21.45 -16.55 -2.46
N TRP A 518 -20.80 -17.62 -2.00
CA TRP A 518 -20.09 -18.56 -2.85
C TRP A 518 -21.05 -19.31 -3.76
N LEU A 519 -20.73 -19.39 -5.05
CA LEU A 519 -21.55 -20.06 -6.06
C LEU A 519 -21.26 -21.57 -6.09
N PRO A 520 -22.17 -22.41 -6.61
CA PRO A 520 -21.89 -23.83 -6.83
C PRO A 520 -20.65 -24.09 -7.71
N GLU A 521 -20.36 -23.17 -8.63
CA GLU A 521 -19.17 -23.15 -9.47
C GLU A 521 -17.87 -22.92 -8.70
N ASP A 522 -17.90 -22.46 -7.45
CA ASP A 522 -16.71 -22.36 -6.60
C ASP A 522 -16.27 -23.77 -6.18
N GLN A 523 -15.22 -24.28 -6.83
CA GLN A 523 -14.78 -25.66 -6.62
C GLN A 523 -13.25 -25.74 -6.70
N PRO A 524 -12.59 -26.43 -5.74
CA PRO A 524 -11.18 -26.75 -5.88
C PRO A 524 -10.97 -27.74 -7.02
N GLY A 525 -9.92 -27.53 -7.80
CA GLY A 525 -9.52 -28.44 -8.87
C GLY A 525 -8.90 -29.72 -8.31
N LYS A 526 -9.13 -30.85 -8.97
CA LYS A 526 -8.43 -32.12 -8.65
C LYS A 526 -7.14 -32.29 -9.43
N ALA A 527 -7.00 -31.58 -10.54
CA ALA A 527 -5.83 -31.60 -11.40
C ALA A 527 -4.77 -30.61 -10.90
N HIS A 528 -3.50 -30.99 -11.04
CA HIS A 528 -2.32 -30.26 -10.59
C HIS A 528 -1.75 -29.40 -11.71
N ASP A 529 -2.61 -28.65 -12.39
CA ASP A 529 -2.31 -27.88 -13.60
C ASP A 529 -2.61 -26.38 -13.42
N GLY A 530 -2.94 -25.93 -12.20
CA GLY A 530 -3.36 -24.56 -11.96
C GLY A 530 -2.22 -23.56 -12.10
N ALA A 531 -1.23 -23.64 -11.21
CA ALA A 531 0.02 -22.91 -11.35
C ALA A 531 1.16 -23.76 -10.82
N ASN A 532 2.21 -24.00 -11.62
CA ASN A 532 3.43 -24.69 -11.18
C ASN A 532 3.22 -26.03 -10.46
N GLY A 533 2.16 -26.79 -10.81
CA GLY A 533 1.85 -28.09 -10.21
C GLY A 533 0.88 -28.05 -9.02
N PHE A 534 0.38 -26.87 -8.64
CA PHE A 534 -0.64 -26.72 -7.61
C PHE A 534 -2.05 -27.00 -8.15
N PRO A 535 -2.98 -27.49 -7.30
CA PRO A 535 -4.38 -27.64 -7.67
C PRO A 535 -4.97 -26.34 -8.21
N GLY A 536 -5.62 -26.43 -9.37
CA GLY A 536 -6.38 -25.32 -9.94
C GLY A 536 -7.80 -25.25 -9.37
N GLY A 537 -8.77 -25.03 -10.25
CA GLY A 537 -10.18 -24.92 -9.89
C GLY A 537 -10.71 -23.52 -10.15
N THR A 538 -11.73 -23.14 -9.42
CA THR A 538 -12.48 -21.91 -9.65
C THR A 538 -12.71 -21.19 -8.34
N ILE A 539 -12.67 -19.85 -8.40
CA ILE A 539 -13.23 -18.98 -7.37
C ILE A 539 -14.46 -18.33 -7.99
N ALA A 540 -15.63 -18.56 -7.40
CA ALA A 540 -16.89 -18.06 -7.95
C ALA A 540 -17.83 -17.55 -6.84
N TYR A 541 -18.23 -16.29 -6.92
CA TYR A 541 -19.10 -15.70 -5.91
C TYR A 541 -20.07 -14.69 -6.52
N ARG A 542 -21.16 -14.41 -5.78
CA ARG A 542 -22.17 -13.41 -6.13
C ARG A 542 -22.40 -12.40 -5.02
N ARG A 543 -22.76 -11.19 -5.42
CA ARG A 543 -23.23 -10.09 -4.57
C ARG A 543 -24.75 -10.10 -4.51
N ALA A 544 -25.32 -9.41 -3.51
CA ALA A 544 -26.76 -9.41 -3.22
C ALA A 544 -27.67 -8.97 -4.38
N ASN A 545 -27.14 -8.20 -5.33
CA ASN A 545 -27.88 -7.74 -6.51
C ASN A 545 -27.70 -8.65 -7.74
N GLY A 546 -27.14 -9.86 -7.58
CA GLY A 546 -26.94 -10.83 -8.67
C GLY A 546 -25.71 -10.59 -9.54
N TRP A 547 -24.86 -9.60 -9.21
CA TRP A 547 -23.54 -9.48 -9.82
C TRP A 547 -22.62 -10.61 -9.34
N ALA A 548 -22.11 -11.41 -10.28
CA ALA A 548 -21.20 -12.51 -10.02
C ALA A 548 -19.82 -12.29 -10.63
N SER A 549 -18.80 -12.82 -9.96
CA SER A 549 -17.43 -12.89 -10.43
C SER A 549 -16.98 -14.35 -10.42
N ILE A 550 -16.43 -14.82 -11.53
CA ILE A 550 -15.89 -16.18 -11.69
C ILE A 550 -14.48 -16.08 -12.26
N THR A 551 -13.51 -16.67 -11.57
CA THR A 551 -12.11 -16.75 -11.99
C THR A 551 -11.69 -18.22 -12.11
N ASN A 552 -11.17 -18.59 -13.28
CA ASN A 552 -10.67 -19.95 -13.52
C ASN A 552 -9.16 -20.02 -13.28
N PHE A 553 -8.74 -20.83 -12.32
CA PHE A 553 -7.34 -21.15 -12.02
C PHE A 553 -6.89 -22.47 -12.65
N GLY A 554 -7.81 -23.36 -13.07
CA GLY A 554 -7.48 -24.65 -13.66
C GLY A 554 -7.21 -24.60 -15.17
N GLU A 555 -6.45 -25.58 -15.69
CA GLU A 555 -6.08 -25.65 -17.12
C GLU A 555 -7.30 -25.79 -18.03
N GLU A 556 -8.30 -26.57 -17.60
CA GLU A 556 -9.50 -26.84 -18.38
C GLU A 556 -10.46 -25.62 -18.39
N PRO A 557 -10.92 -25.17 -19.57
CA PRO A 557 -11.93 -24.13 -19.67
C PRO A 557 -13.26 -24.54 -19.03
N ILE A 558 -13.87 -23.64 -18.25
CA ILE A 558 -15.13 -23.92 -17.54
C ILE A 558 -16.34 -23.29 -18.23
N THR A 559 -17.49 -23.95 -18.11
CA THR A 559 -18.77 -23.38 -18.54
C THR A 559 -19.22 -22.33 -17.52
N LEU A 560 -19.57 -21.13 -17.99
CA LEU A 560 -20.12 -20.08 -17.14
C LEU A 560 -21.56 -20.39 -16.72
N PRO A 561 -22.01 -19.94 -15.53
CA PRO A 561 -23.40 -20.06 -15.12
C PRO A 561 -24.34 -19.26 -16.05
N GLN A 562 -25.63 -19.58 -16.01
CA GLN A 562 -26.62 -18.85 -16.81
C GLN A 562 -26.72 -17.38 -16.36
N GLY A 563 -26.49 -16.47 -17.29
CA GLY A 563 -26.53 -15.04 -17.05
C GLY A 563 -26.04 -14.24 -18.26
N GLU A 564 -26.04 -12.92 -18.12
CA GLU A 564 -25.42 -12.02 -19.08
C GLU A 564 -23.95 -11.80 -18.70
N VAL A 565 -23.03 -12.08 -19.63
CA VAL A 565 -21.61 -11.75 -19.44
C VAL A 565 -21.43 -10.24 -19.63
N LEU A 566 -21.01 -9.56 -18.58
CA LEU A 566 -20.84 -8.10 -18.55
C LEU A 566 -19.42 -7.71 -19.01
N LEU A 567 -18.40 -8.45 -18.55
CA LEU A 567 -17.00 -8.20 -18.86
C LEU A 567 -16.19 -9.49 -18.69
N THR A 568 -15.10 -9.64 -19.47
CA THR A 568 -14.10 -10.70 -19.28
C THR A 568 -12.69 -10.13 -19.32
N SER A 569 -11.78 -10.72 -18.55
CA SER A 569 -10.38 -10.28 -18.49
C SER A 569 -9.59 -10.69 -19.73
N GLY A 570 -10.08 -11.68 -20.46
CA GLY A 570 -9.53 -12.19 -21.72
C GLY A 570 -10.63 -12.83 -22.58
N PRO A 571 -10.30 -13.28 -23.80
CA PRO A 571 -11.27 -13.90 -24.69
C PRO A 571 -11.81 -15.21 -24.11
N LEU A 572 -13.10 -15.45 -24.29
CA LEU A 572 -13.70 -16.78 -24.10
C LEU A 572 -13.27 -17.72 -25.24
N THR A 573 -13.37 -19.03 -25.01
CA THR A 573 -13.20 -20.01 -26.08
C THR A 573 -14.30 -19.86 -27.15
N ASP A 574 -14.11 -20.46 -28.33
CA ASP A 574 -15.10 -20.43 -29.42
C ASP A 574 -16.47 -21.00 -29.01
N ASP A 575 -16.50 -21.92 -28.03
CA ASP A 575 -17.72 -22.49 -27.44
C ASP A 575 -18.23 -21.73 -26.19
N GLY A 576 -17.65 -20.56 -25.88
CA GLY A 576 -18.11 -19.64 -24.83
C GLY A 576 -17.68 -20.01 -23.41
N LYS A 577 -16.62 -20.82 -23.24
CA LYS A 577 -16.08 -21.20 -21.93
C LYS A 577 -15.00 -20.23 -21.46
N LEU A 578 -14.83 -20.15 -20.14
CA LEU A 578 -13.82 -19.32 -19.49
C LEU A 578 -12.49 -20.09 -19.40
N PRO A 579 -11.44 -19.69 -20.13
CA PRO A 579 -10.14 -20.37 -20.08
C PRO A 579 -9.44 -20.17 -18.73
N GLN A 580 -8.37 -20.93 -18.49
CA GLN A 580 -7.45 -20.72 -17.36
C GLN A 580 -6.99 -19.26 -17.26
N ASP A 581 -6.66 -18.78 -16.06
CA ASP A 581 -6.16 -17.44 -15.75
C ASP A 581 -7.05 -16.34 -16.35
N THR A 582 -8.36 -16.55 -16.37
CA THR A 582 -9.34 -15.60 -16.90
C THR A 582 -10.48 -15.42 -15.91
N SER A 583 -10.99 -14.19 -15.82
CA SER A 583 -12.15 -13.84 -15.00
C SER A 583 -13.29 -13.35 -15.87
N ALA A 584 -14.52 -13.62 -15.44
CA ALA A 584 -15.74 -13.10 -16.03
C ALA A 584 -16.64 -12.49 -14.96
N TRP A 585 -17.20 -11.32 -15.26
CA TRP A 585 -18.30 -10.75 -14.50
C TRP A 585 -19.62 -11.02 -15.20
N LEU A 586 -20.62 -11.44 -14.45
CA LEU A 586 -21.94 -11.74 -14.97
C LEU A 586 -23.03 -11.05 -14.15
N LYS A 587 -24.14 -10.77 -14.82
CA LYS A 587 -25.43 -10.60 -14.18
C LYS A 587 -26.16 -11.94 -14.23
N LEU A 588 -26.27 -12.61 -13.08
CA LEU A 588 -27.00 -13.88 -13.01
C LEU A 588 -28.49 -13.66 -13.28
N ALA A 589 -29.13 -14.65 -13.88
CA ALA A 589 -30.59 -14.69 -13.99
C ALA A 589 -31.20 -14.98 -12.61
N ASP A 590 -32.27 -14.25 -12.25
CA ASP A 590 -33.03 -14.45 -11.01
C ASP A 590 -33.64 -15.86 -10.88
#